data_AF-A0A7J8QB86-F1
#
_entry.id   AF-A0A7J8QB86-F1
#
_cell.length_a   1.000
_cell.length_b   1.000
_cell.length_c   1.000
_cell.angle_alpha   90.00
_cell.angle_beta   90.00
_cell.angle_gamma   90.00
#
_symmetry.space_group_name_H-M   'P 1'
#
loop_
_entity.id
_entity.type
_entity.pdbx_description
1 polymer ?
#
loop_
_entity_poly.entity_id
_entity_poly.type
_entity_poly.pdbx_seq_one_letter_code
_entity_poly.pdbx_strand_id
1 'polypeptide(L)'
;MAATTTAIALTLSSFTLRSTIPSKTFFFPKPSKPISLRRTFRPLSLTPQAKSSDIDTSFFDDVNPEEDIVFDPPTPPEGFTPPPSFDEGPEETEDEIAAAYEELYGPAYSGVSVLGNDVYVMDSKVKKSSAFGKVKKEKVRDGFEERVVQVRRVTKVVKGGKQLHFRAIVVVGDKQGQVGVGVGKAKEVIGAVQKSAVNARRNIITIPMTKYLTFPHR
;
A
#
# COMPACT_ATOMS: atom_id res chain seq x y z
N MET A 1 66.49 31.37 -59.61
CA MET A 1 66.29 31.23 -58.15
C MET A 1 65.08 30.34 -57.95
N ALA A 2 65.29 29.02 -58.00
CA ALA A 2 65.55 28.13 -56.85
C ALA A 2 64.23 27.71 -56.16
N ALA A 3 63.81 26.49 -56.50
CA ALA A 3 62.71 25.76 -55.90
C ALA A 3 63.16 25.12 -54.59
N THR A 4 62.26 25.05 -53.59
CA THR A 4 62.41 24.15 -52.44
C THR A 4 61.05 23.58 -52.04
N THR A 5 60.89 22.30 -52.36
CA THR A 5 59.93 21.33 -51.81
C THR A 5 60.34 20.95 -50.39
N THR A 6 59.40 20.88 -49.44
CA THR A 6 59.52 20.01 -48.27
C THR A 6 58.14 19.49 -47.83
N ALA A 7 58.00 18.17 -47.90
CA ALA A 7 56.91 17.40 -47.33
C ALA A 7 57.14 17.20 -45.82
N ILE A 8 56.07 17.23 -45.01
CA ILE A 8 56.12 16.81 -43.61
C ILE A 8 55.04 15.76 -43.39
N ALA A 9 55.50 14.62 -42.84
CA ALA A 9 54.82 13.35 -42.76
C ALA A 9 53.68 13.32 -41.72
N LEU A 10 52.63 12.59 -42.07
CA LEU A 10 51.52 12.18 -41.20
C LEU A 10 51.98 11.02 -40.31
N THR A 11 51.95 11.20 -38.99
CA THR A 11 52.05 10.10 -38.01
C THR A 11 50.72 9.94 -37.27
N LEU A 12 49.97 8.90 -37.65
CA LEU A 12 48.77 8.44 -36.95
C LEU A 12 49.21 7.62 -35.74
N SER A 13 49.09 8.17 -34.53
CA SER A 13 49.18 7.39 -33.29
C SER A 13 47.78 7.01 -32.81
N SER A 14 47.49 5.71 -32.91
CA SER A 14 46.27 5.08 -32.41
C SER A 14 46.28 5.01 -30.89
N PHE A 15 45.54 5.91 -30.22
CA PHE A 15 45.23 5.78 -28.80
C PHE A 15 44.00 4.90 -28.61
N THR A 16 44.22 3.63 -28.26
CA THR A 16 43.19 2.70 -27.80
C THR A 16 42.85 2.98 -26.34
N LEU A 17 41.76 3.70 -26.08
CA LEU A 17 41.15 3.79 -24.75
C LEU A 17 40.32 2.52 -24.48
N ARG A 18 40.95 1.53 -23.83
CA ARG A 18 40.27 0.36 -23.29
C ARG A 18 39.64 0.73 -21.95
N SER A 19 38.34 1.04 -21.92
CA SER A 19 37.61 1.22 -20.66
C SER A 19 37.34 -0.15 -20.04
N THR A 20 38.06 -0.46 -18.97
CA THR A 20 37.78 -1.61 -18.11
C THR A 20 36.60 -1.28 -17.20
N ILE A 21 35.44 -1.87 -17.48
CA ILE A 21 34.27 -1.83 -16.60
C ILE A 21 34.55 -2.75 -15.40
N PRO A 22 34.52 -2.28 -14.15
CA PRO A 22 34.64 -3.17 -13.00
C PRO A 22 33.33 -3.95 -12.83
N SER A 23 33.39 -5.28 -13.01
CA SER A 23 32.31 -6.19 -12.66
C SER A 23 32.14 -6.22 -11.14
N LYS A 24 31.25 -5.40 -10.60
CA LYS A 24 30.76 -5.57 -9.21
C LYS A 24 29.94 -6.86 -9.15
N THR A 25 30.58 -7.92 -8.68
CA THR A 25 29.90 -9.15 -8.24
C THR A 25 29.06 -8.81 -7.02
N PHE A 26 27.74 -8.71 -7.20
CA PHE A 26 26.80 -8.68 -6.09
C PHE A 26 26.72 -10.09 -5.48
N PHE A 27 27.44 -10.28 -4.38
CA PHE A 27 27.24 -11.42 -3.49
C PHE A 27 25.88 -11.27 -2.81
N PHE A 28 24.88 -12.02 -3.27
CA PHE A 28 23.63 -12.18 -2.55
C PHE A 28 23.86 -13.12 -1.36
N PRO A 29 23.64 -12.69 -0.11
CA PRO A 29 23.67 -13.62 1.01
C PRO A 29 22.47 -14.58 0.88
N LYS A 30 22.72 -15.88 1.04
CA LYS A 30 21.67 -16.92 1.11
C LYS A 30 20.69 -16.56 2.23
N PRO A 31 19.36 -16.73 2.03
CA PRO A 31 18.41 -16.54 3.11
C PRO A 31 18.60 -17.64 4.18
N SER A 32 19.07 -17.23 5.36
CA SER A 32 19.17 -18.10 6.53
C SER A 32 17.78 -18.27 7.16
N LYS A 33 17.26 -19.50 7.05
CA LYS A 33 16.22 -20.19 7.85
C LYS A 33 14.88 -19.46 8.13
N PRO A 34 13.73 -20.14 7.96
CA PRO A 34 12.46 -19.58 8.38
C PRO A 34 12.41 -19.46 9.91
N ILE A 35 12.15 -18.26 10.42
CA ILE A 35 11.75 -18.04 11.82
C ILE A 35 10.40 -18.74 12.02
N SER A 36 10.42 -19.91 12.66
CA SER A 36 9.20 -20.55 13.14
C SER A 36 8.84 -19.91 14.49
N LEU A 37 8.03 -18.86 14.45
CA LEU A 37 7.29 -18.39 15.62
C LEU A 37 6.24 -19.45 15.97
N ARG A 38 6.61 -20.45 16.76
CA ARG A 38 5.65 -21.30 17.47
C ARG A 38 4.96 -20.43 18.52
N ARG A 39 3.83 -19.84 18.15
CA ARG A 39 2.86 -19.32 19.12
C ARG A 39 2.30 -20.52 19.88
N THR A 40 2.85 -20.78 21.06
CA THR A 40 2.20 -21.64 22.05
C THR A 40 0.98 -20.89 22.56
N PHE A 41 -0.19 -21.16 21.98
CA PHE A 41 -1.45 -20.78 22.59
C PHE A 41 -1.60 -21.59 23.87
N ARG A 42 -1.42 -20.94 25.01
CA ARG A 42 -1.80 -21.47 26.32
C ARG A 42 -3.27 -21.07 26.52
N PRO A 43 -4.25 -21.99 26.53
CA PRO A 43 -5.61 -21.63 26.88
C PRO A 43 -5.62 -21.28 28.37
N LEU A 44 -6.06 -20.06 28.69
CA LEU A 44 -6.33 -19.64 30.06
C LEU A 44 -7.65 -20.30 30.47
N SER A 45 -7.61 -21.45 31.16
CA SER A 45 -8.79 -22.01 31.79
C SER A 45 -9.03 -21.28 33.11
N LEU A 46 -9.92 -20.29 33.10
CA LEU A 46 -10.50 -19.72 34.31
C LEU A 46 -11.46 -20.75 34.90
N THR A 47 -11.03 -21.44 35.96
CA THR A 47 -11.94 -22.20 36.84
C THR A 47 -12.65 -21.20 37.76
N PRO A 48 -13.99 -21.07 37.72
CA PRO A 48 -14.69 -20.27 38.70
C PRO A 48 -14.67 -21.04 40.04
N GLN A 49 -13.93 -20.53 41.02
CA GLN A 49 -14.12 -20.92 42.43
C GLN A 49 -15.20 -20.01 43.03
N ALA A 50 -16.46 -20.34 42.80
CA ALA A 50 -17.55 -19.83 43.63
C ALA A 50 -18.50 -20.99 43.88
N LYS A 51 -18.53 -21.46 45.13
CA LYS A 51 -19.51 -22.45 45.59
C LYS A 51 -20.83 -21.72 45.81
N SER A 52 -21.93 -22.34 45.42
CA SER A 52 -23.29 -21.79 45.54
C SER A 52 -23.78 -21.60 46.98
N SER A 53 -22.96 -21.90 47.99
CA SER A 53 -23.30 -21.82 49.41
C SER A 53 -23.08 -20.43 50.03
N ASP A 54 -22.41 -19.52 49.33
CA ASP A 54 -21.98 -18.23 49.89
C ASP A 54 -22.84 -17.05 49.41
N ILE A 55 -23.92 -17.34 48.68
CA ILE A 55 -24.90 -16.32 48.25
C ILE A 55 -26.04 -16.36 49.26
N ASP A 56 -26.02 -15.43 50.21
CA ASP A 56 -27.09 -15.24 51.17
C ASP A 56 -28.28 -14.58 50.46
N THR A 57 -29.19 -15.40 49.91
CA THR A 57 -30.42 -14.94 49.24
C THR A 57 -31.59 -14.72 50.21
N SER A 58 -31.34 -14.86 51.52
CA SER A 58 -32.32 -14.76 52.60
C SER A 58 -33.02 -13.40 52.73
N PHE A 59 -32.56 -12.38 51.99
CA PHE A 59 -33.19 -11.06 51.96
C PHE A 59 -34.47 -10.98 51.09
N PHE A 60 -34.64 -11.89 50.12
CA PHE A 60 -35.75 -11.82 49.15
C PHE A 60 -36.80 -12.93 49.30
N ASP A 61 -36.65 -13.85 50.25
CA ASP A 61 -37.55 -15.01 50.40
C ASP A 61 -38.91 -14.68 51.06
N ASP A 62 -39.05 -13.52 51.71
CA ASP A 62 -40.28 -13.11 52.41
C ASP A 62 -41.11 -12.03 51.66
N VAL A 63 -40.81 -11.74 50.40
CA VAL A 63 -41.53 -10.71 49.62
C VAL A 63 -42.57 -11.36 48.70
N ASN A 64 -43.84 -11.24 49.08
CA ASN A 64 -44.99 -11.76 48.32
C ASN A 64 -45.17 -10.95 47.01
N PRO A 65 -45.11 -11.55 45.81
CA PRO A 65 -45.05 -10.82 44.54
C PRO A 65 -46.37 -10.15 44.11
N GLU A 66 -47.43 -10.20 44.92
CA GLU A 66 -48.74 -9.59 44.61
C GLU A 66 -49.07 -8.34 45.43
N GLU A 67 -48.18 -7.87 46.30
CA GLU A 67 -48.37 -6.61 47.02
C GLU A 67 -47.62 -5.46 46.32
N ASP A 68 -48.35 -4.47 45.82
CA ASP A 68 -47.78 -3.21 45.31
C ASP A 68 -47.17 -2.42 46.47
N ILE A 69 -45.90 -2.67 46.77
CA ILE A 69 -45.16 -1.90 47.77
C ILE A 69 -44.95 -0.49 47.20
N VAL A 70 -45.69 0.50 47.72
CA VAL A 70 -45.47 1.91 47.39
C VAL A 70 -44.12 2.32 47.97
N PHE A 71 -43.14 2.52 47.08
CA PHE A 71 -41.77 2.92 47.45
C PHE A 71 -41.75 4.40 47.84
N ASP A 72 -41.78 4.69 49.13
CA ASP A 72 -41.57 6.04 49.67
C ASP A 72 -40.07 6.25 49.96
N PRO A 73 -39.31 6.97 49.12
CA PRO A 73 -37.89 7.21 49.36
C PRO A 73 -37.68 7.98 50.67
N PRO A 74 -36.58 7.72 51.41
CA PRO A 74 -36.29 8.44 52.63
C PRO A 74 -36.16 9.94 52.35
N THR A 75 -36.81 10.74 53.19
CA THR A 75 -36.70 12.21 53.10
C THR A 75 -35.24 12.62 53.26
N PRO A 76 -34.72 13.54 52.40
CA PRO A 76 -33.36 14.04 52.54
C PRO A 76 -33.09 14.58 53.95
N PRO A 77 -31.89 14.39 54.51
CA PRO A 77 -31.56 14.88 55.84
C PRO A 77 -31.68 16.41 55.90
N GLU A 78 -32.17 16.94 57.03
CA GLU A 78 -32.29 18.39 57.25
C GLU A 78 -30.92 19.06 57.06
N GLY A 79 -30.81 19.93 56.05
CA GLY A 79 -29.57 20.64 55.70
C GLY A 79 -28.92 20.24 54.37
N PHE A 80 -29.52 19.35 53.57
CA PHE A 80 -29.04 19.09 52.20
C PHE A 80 -29.27 20.30 51.29
N THR A 81 -28.20 21.01 50.96
CA THR A 81 -28.20 22.01 49.88
C THR A 81 -27.73 21.34 48.58
N PRO A 82 -28.57 21.25 47.53
CA PRO A 82 -28.13 20.71 46.26
C PRO A 82 -27.00 21.59 45.69
N PRO A 83 -26.03 21.00 44.94
CA PRO A 83 -25.03 21.79 44.25
C PRO A 83 -25.73 22.77 43.28
N PRO A 84 -25.13 23.95 43.03
CA PRO A 84 -25.69 24.91 42.08
C PRO A 84 -25.88 24.24 40.72
N SER A 85 -26.97 24.59 40.05
CA SER A 85 -27.26 24.07 38.72
C SER A 85 -26.16 24.53 37.76
N PHE A 86 -25.75 23.66 36.83
CA PHE A 86 -24.71 23.97 35.85
C PHE A 86 -25.06 25.18 34.96
N ASP A 87 -26.33 25.55 34.91
CA ASP A 87 -26.88 26.59 34.06
C ASP A 87 -26.96 27.98 34.73
N GLU A 88 -26.52 28.13 35.99
CA GLU A 88 -26.58 29.40 36.73
C GLU A 88 -25.29 30.25 36.66
N GLY A 89 -24.28 29.78 35.90
CA GLY A 89 -23.05 30.52 35.62
C GLY A 89 -23.20 31.47 34.42
N PRO A 90 -22.40 32.56 34.34
CA PRO A 90 -22.32 33.35 33.11
C PRO A 90 -21.87 32.42 31.97
N GLU A 91 -22.57 32.45 30.83
CA GLU A 91 -22.16 31.74 29.63
C GLU A 91 -20.77 32.26 29.22
N GLU A 92 -19.71 31.51 29.50
CA GLU A 92 -18.38 31.86 29.01
C GLU A 92 -18.43 31.87 27.49
N THR A 93 -18.01 32.99 26.90
CA THR A 93 -18.03 33.13 25.45
C THR A 93 -17.06 32.14 24.82
N GLU A 94 -17.43 31.53 23.69
CA GLU A 94 -16.61 30.51 23.03
C GLU A 94 -15.17 30.98 22.77
N ASP A 95 -14.99 32.28 22.59
CA ASP A 95 -13.70 32.95 22.39
C ASP A 95 -12.82 32.93 23.66
N GLU A 96 -13.41 33.10 24.85
CA GLU A 96 -12.70 33.03 26.14
C GLU A 96 -12.28 31.60 26.46
N ILE A 97 -13.16 30.64 26.15
CA ILE A 97 -12.88 29.21 26.28
C ILE A 97 -11.73 28.81 25.37
N ALA A 98 -11.73 29.28 24.11
CA ALA A 98 -10.67 29.01 23.15
C ALA A 98 -9.33 29.62 23.59
N ALA A 99 -9.33 30.87 24.06
CA ALA A 99 -8.13 31.55 24.54
C ALA A 99 -7.53 30.85 25.78
N ALA A 100 -8.38 30.45 26.73
CA ALA A 100 -7.94 29.71 27.92
C ALA A 100 -7.36 28.33 27.58
N TYR A 101 -7.95 27.64 26.58
CA TYR A 101 -7.44 26.35 26.13
C TYR A 101 -6.10 26.48 25.40
N GLU A 102 -5.93 27.54 24.60
CA GLU A 102 -4.67 27.87 23.94
C GLU A 102 -3.58 28.26 24.96
N GLU A 103 -3.93 28.98 26.01
CA GLU A 103 -3.01 29.33 27.10
C GLU A 103 -2.59 28.10 27.92
N LEU A 104 -3.51 27.18 28.18
CA LEU A 104 -3.26 25.99 29.00
C LEU A 104 -2.47 24.90 28.25
N TYR A 105 -2.75 24.70 26.95
CA TYR A 105 -2.17 23.60 26.16
C TYR A 105 -1.23 24.04 25.03
N GLY A 106 -1.10 25.35 24.79
CA GLY A 106 -0.24 25.93 23.77
C GLY A 106 -0.80 25.80 22.33
N PRO A 107 -0.11 26.43 21.35
CA PRO A 107 -0.54 26.52 19.94
C PRO A 107 -0.48 25.19 19.15
N ALA A 108 -0.57 24.06 19.84
CA ALA A 108 -0.59 22.72 19.27
C ALA A 108 -1.76 22.48 18.29
N TYR A 109 -2.73 23.40 18.24
CA TYR A 109 -3.86 23.38 17.31
C TYR A 109 -3.67 24.28 16.07
N SER A 110 -2.47 24.83 15.83
CA SER A 110 -2.17 25.60 14.62
C SER A 110 -1.75 24.75 13.41
N GLY A 111 -1.57 23.43 13.59
CA GLY A 111 -1.15 22.53 12.51
C GLY A 111 0.29 22.73 12.02
N VAL A 112 1.11 23.51 12.74
CA VAL A 112 2.52 23.76 12.42
C VAL A 112 3.40 23.05 13.45
N SER A 113 4.11 22.00 13.03
CA SER A 113 5.15 21.41 13.87
C SER A 113 6.44 22.22 13.82
N VAL A 114 7.22 22.14 14.90
CA VAL A 114 8.52 22.78 15.08
C VAL A 114 9.54 22.42 13.98
N LEU A 115 9.31 21.34 13.23
CA LEU A 115 10.22 20.82 12.19
C LEU A 115 9.69 20.97 10.76
N GLY A 116 8.62 21.75 10.54
CA GLY A 116 8.31 22.32 9.23
C GLY A 116 7.96 21.34 8.11
N ASN A 117 7.43 20.15 8.42
CA ASN A 117 7.07 19.15 7.42
C ASN A 117 5.82 18.34 7.80
N ASP A 118 4.80 18.98 8.35
CA ASP A 118 3.62 18.31 8.88
C ASP A 118 2.39 18.51 7.98
N VAL A 119 1.67 17.41 7.76
CA VAL A 119 0.37 17.28 7.07
C VAL A 119 0.36 17.62 5.56
N TYR A 120 0.65 18.85 5.12
CA TYR A 120 0.50 19.24 3.70
C TYR A 120 1.46 18.52 2.73
N VAL A 121 2.67 18.20 3.19
CA VAL A 121 3.66 17.43 2.40
C VAL A 121 3.26 15.96 2.27
N MET A 122 2.55 15.41 3.25
CA MET A 122 2.05 14.03 3.19
C MET A 122 0.79 13.94 2.33
N ASP A 123 -0.14 14.88 2.48
CA ASP A 123 -1.35 14.94 1.64
C ASP A 123 -1.04 15.15 0.17
N SER A 124 -0.03 15.96 -0.16
CA SER A 124 0.43 16.12 -1.54
C SER A 124 1.06 14.83 -2.09
N LYS A 125 1.79 14.05 -1.28
CA LYS A 125 2.32 12.73 -1.67
C LYS A 125 1.21 11.67 -1.80
N VAL A 126 0.21 11.66 -0.91
CA VAL A 126 -0.95 10.76 -0.97
C VAL A 126 -1.83 11.11 -2.17
N LYS A 127 -2.09 12.39 -2.43
CA LYS A 127 -2.81 12.86 -3.63
C LYS A 127 -2.05 12.53 -4.92
N LYS A 128 -0.71 12.60 -4.93
CA LYS A 128 0.14 12.23 -6.08
C LYS A 128 0.16 10.72 -6.33
N SER A 129 0.16 9.91 -5.26
CA SER A 129 -0.06 8.47 -5.33
C SER A 129 -1.56 8.16 -5.36
N SER A 130 -2.22 8.63 -6.43
CA SER A 130 -3.63 8.35 -6.73
C SER A 130 -4.00 6.91 -6.33
N ALA A 131 -4.90 6.78 -5.36
CA ALA A 131 -5.42 5.48 -4.94
C ALA A 131 -5.92 4.67 -6.15
N PHE A 132 -5.80 3.35 -6.07
CA PHE A 132 -6.14 2.40 -7.14
C PHE A 132 -7.62 2.42 -7.59
N GLY A 133 -8.47 3.26 -6.98
CA GLY A 133 -9.88 3.47 -7.37
C GLY A 133 -10.08 4.27 -8.66
N LYS A 134 -9.06 4.98 -9.18
CA LYS A 134 -9.17 5.61 -10.51
C LYS A 134 -8.93 4.57 -11.61
N VAL A 135 -9.99 4.25 -12.37
CA VAL A 135 -9.93 3.36 -13.54
C VAL A 135 -9.01 3.99 -14.60
N LYS A 136 -7.73 3.62 -14.61
CA LYS A 136 -6.75 4.08 -15.60
C LYS A 136 -7.04 3.44 -16.96
N LYS A 137 -7.71 4.19 -17.84
CA LYS A 137 -7.78 3.89 -19.29
C LYS A 137 -6.52 4.43 -19.99
N GLU A 138 -5.34 4.11 -19.47
CA GLU A 138 -4.05 4.68 -19.95
C GLU A 138 -3.46 3.99 -21.19
N LYS A 139 -4.14 3.00 -21.77
CA LYS A 139 -3.58 2.21 -22.88
C LYS A 139 -3.25 3.02 -24.13
N VAL A 140 -3.92 4.14 -24.38
CA VAL A 140 -3.85 4.89 -25.66
C VAL A 140 -2.60 5.77 -25.78
N ARG A 141 -1.92 6.08 -24.67
CA ARG A 141 -0.86 7.12 -24.67
C ARG A 141 0.54 6.61 -24.98
N ASP A 142 0.78 5.31 -24.89
CA ASP A 142 2.15 4.77 -24.96
C ASP A 142 2.65 4.53 -26.41
N GLY A 143 1.82 4.72 -27.43
CA GLY A 143 2.22 4.55 -28.84
C GLY A 143 2.44 3.10 -29.30
N PHE A 144 2.30 2.11 -28.41
CA PHE A 144 2.46 0.70 -28.74
C PHE A 144 1.15 0.00 -29.11
N GLU A 145 1.21 -0.85 -30.13
CA GLU A 145 0.11 -1.73 -30.54
C GLU A 145 0.22 -3.09 -29.82
N GLU A 146 -0.89 -3.58 -29.26
CA GLU A 146 -0.96 -4.88 -28.58
C GLU A 146 -1.60 -5.93 -29.50
N ARG A 147 -0.96 -7.10 -29.68
CA ARG A 147 -1.51 -8.23 -30.43
C ARG A 147 -1.49 -9.51 -29.60
N VAL A 148 -2.65 -10.16 -29.49
CA VAL A 148 -2.80 -11.43 -28.79
C VAL A 148 -2.38 -12.56 -29.74
N VAL A 149 -1.32 -13.28 -29.37
CA VAL A 149 -0.83 -14.41 -30.18
C VAL A 149 -1.59 -15.67 -29.86
N GLN A 150 -1.76 -15.96 -28.56
CA GLN A 150 -2.41 -17.19 -28.14
C GLN A 150 -3.09 -17.04 -26.78
N VAL A 151 -4.27 -17.64 -26.66
CA VAL A 151 -4.97 -17.84 -25.39
C VAL A 151 -5.13 -19.34 -25.17
N ARG A 152 -4.70 -19.83 -24.00
CA ARG A 152 -4.90 -21.23 -23.59
C ARG A 152 -5.60 -21.29 -22.24
N ARG A 153 -6.50 -22.25 -22.08
CA ARG A 153 -6.98 -22.64 -20.75
C ARG A 153 -5.92 -23.48 -20.04
N VAL A 154 -5.59 -23.11 -18.80
CA VAL A 154 -4.67 -23.83 -17.92
C VAL A 154 -5.36 -24.05 -16.58
N THR A 155 -5.16 -25.21 -15.97
CA THR A 155 -5.95 -25.62 -14.80
C THR A 155 -5.05 -26.09 -13.66
N LYS A 156 -5.34 -25.65 -12.44
CA LYS A 156 -4.76 -26.20 -11.20
C LYS A 156 -5.77 -27.15 -10.58
N VAL A 157 -5.35 -28.37 -10.21
CA VAL A 157 -6.20 -29.29 -9.44
C VAL A 157 -6.01 -29.02 -7.94
N VAL A 158 -7.12 -28.97 -7.21
CA VAL A 158 -7.17 -28.83 -5.75
C VAL A 158 -8.13 -29.88 -5.18
N LYS A 159 -8.17 -30.05 -3.85
CA LYS A 159 -9.04 -31.04 -3.19
C LYS A 159 -10.53 -30.93 -3.57
N GLY A 160 -11.00 -29.73 -3.90
CA GLY A 160 -12.39 -29.45 -4.31
C GLY A 160 -12.65 -29.48 -5.82
N GLY A 161 -11.64 -29.80 -6.66
CA GLY A 161 -11.82 -29.92 -8.11
C GLY A 161 -10.78 -29.17 -8.94
N LYS A 162 -11.15 -28.87 -10.18
CA LYS A 162 -10.27 -28.26 -11.20
C LYS A 162 -10.51 -26.75 -11.29
N GLN A 163 -9.54 -25.95 -10.84
CA GLN A 163 -9.58 -24.49 -10.99
C GLN A 163 -8.98 -24.04 -12.32
N LEU A 164 -9.83 -23.65 -13.27
CA LEU A 164 -9.43 -23.16 -14.58
C LEU A 164 -9.03 -21.68 -14.55
N HIS A 165 -8.04 -21.34 -15.36
CA HIS A 165 -7.57 -19.99 -15.61
C HIS A 165 -7.20 -19.85 -17.11
N PHE A 166 -7.13 -18.63 -17.61
CA PHE A 166 -6.64 -18.35 -18.95
C PHE A 166 -5.21 -17.84 -18.89
N ARG A 167 -4.32 -18.45 -19.68
CA ARG A 167 -2.99 -17.95 -19.99
C ARG A 167 -3.05 -17.25 -21.35
N ALA A 168 -2.65 -15.99 -21.40
CA ALA A 168 -2.51 -15.24 -22.64
C ALA A 168 -1.03 -14.98 -22.93
N ILE A 169 -0.68 -15.02 -24.21
CA ILE A 169 0.60 -14.57 -24.75
C ILE A 169 0.29 -13.38 -25.64
N VAL A 170 0.89 -12.24 -25.30
CA VAL A 170 0.69 -10.96 -25.99
C VAL A 170 2.03 -10.42 -26.44
N VAL A 171 2.06 -9.92 -27.67
CA VAL A 171 3.19 -9.19 -28.24
C VAL A 171 2.79 -7.73 -28.32
N VAL A 172 3.71 -6.85 -27.96
CA VAL A 172 3.54 -5.40 -28.01
C VAL A 172 4.63 -4.84 -28.90
N GLY A 173 4.31 -3.87 -29.76
CA GLY A 173 5.32 -3.22 -30.60
C GLY A 173 4.80 -1.99 -31.34
N ASP A 174 5.72 -1.14 -31.77
CA ASP A 174 5.46 0.13 -32.47
C ASP A 174 5.63 0.02 -33.99
N LYS A 175 5.96 -1.18 -34.51
CA LYS A 175 6.34 -1.44 -35.92
C LYS A 175 7.56 -0.65 -36.39
N GLN A 176 8.30 -0.02 -35.47
CA GLN A 176 9.52 0.75 -35.73
C GLN A 176 10.77 0.05 -35.18
N GLY A 177 10.66 -1.25 -34.90
CA GLY A 177 11.77 -2.07 -34.40
C GLY A 177 11.78 -2.25 -32.89
N GLN A 178 10.81 -1.69 -32.14
CA GLN A 178 10.64 -2.03 -30.73
C GLN A 178 9.56 -3.10 -30.59
N VAL A 179 9.91 -4.20 -29.92
CA VAL A 179 8.98 -5.29 -29.63
C VAL A 179 9.16 -5.79 -28.21
N GLY A 180 8.08 -6.22 -27.60
CA GLY A 180 8.09 -6.86 -26.29
C GLY A 180 7.12 -8.02 -26.24
N VAL A 181 7.49 -9.07 -25.50
CA VAL A 181 6.65 -10.25 -25.29
C VAL A 181 6.27 -10.38 -23.83
N GLY A 182 5.01 -10.73 -23.59
CA GLY A 182 4.48 -10.86 -22.25
C GLY A 182 3.56 -12.05 -22.12
N VAL A 183 3.69 -12.74 -21.00
CA VAL A 183 2.79 -13.82 -20.60
C VAL A 183 2.07 -13.40 -19.33
N GLY A 184 0.78 -13.68 -19.27
CA GLY A 184 -0.07 -13.37 -18.14
C GLY A 184 -1.15 -14.42 -17.91
N LYS A 185 -1.61 -14.52 -16.68
CA LYS A 185 -2.64 -15.47 -16.25
C LYS A 185 -3.68 -14.78 -15.38
N ALA A 186 -4.95 -15.06 -15.65
CA ALA A 186 -6.06 -14.61 -14.81
C ALA A 186 -7.23 -15.60 -14.89
N LYS A 187 -8.26 -15.37 -14.06
CA LYS A 187 -9.50 -16.15 -14.08
C LYS A 187 -10.32 -15.85 -15.34
N GLU A 188 -10.25 -14.62 -15.83
CA GLU A 188 -10.91 -14.13 -17.05
C GLU A 188 -9.90 -13.86 -18.17
N VAL A 189 -10.36 -13.92 -19.42
CA VAL A 189 -9.50 -13.69 -20.61
C VAL A 189 -9.00 -12.25 -20.66
N ILE A 190 -9.89 -11.27 -20.46
CA ILE A 190 -9.54 -9.84 -20.55
C ILE A 190 -8.47 -9.49 -19.50
N GLY A 191 -8.65 -9.97 -18.26
CA GLY A 191 -7.66 -9.79 -17.20
C GLY A 191 -6.31 -10.43 -17.50
N ALA A 192 -6.29 -11.58 -18.20
CA ALA A 192 -5.05 -12.23 -18.61
C ALA A 192 -4.34 -11.43 -19.70
N VAL A 193 -5.07 -10.92 -20.70
CA VAL A 193 -4.54 -10.08 -21.78
C VAL A 193 -3.97 -8.78 -21.23
N GLN A 194 -4.69 -8.09 -20.34
CA GLN A 194 -4.22 -6.85 -19.72
C GLN A 194 -2.92 -7.05 -18.92
N LYS A 195 -2.86 -8.10 -18.09
CA LYS A 195 -1.63 -8.45 -17.35
C LYS A 195 -0.47 -8.78 -18.29
N SER A 196 -0.76 -9.50 -19.38
CA SER A 196 0.25 -9.86 -20.38
C SER A 196 0.78 -8.61 -21.09
N ALA A 197 -0.10 -7.67 -21.45
CA ALA A 197 0.30 -6.41 -22.09
C ALA A 197 1.21 -5.56 -21.18
N VAL A 198 0.87 -5.43 -19.89
CA VAL A 198 1.73 -4.71 -18.91
C VAL A 198 3.08 -5.41 -18.78
N ASN A 199 3.11 -6.75 -18.76
CA ASN A 199 4.35 -7.52 -18.69
C ASN A 199 5.20 -7.33 -19.97
N ALA A 200 4.57 -7.36 -21.14
CA ALA A 200 5.24 -7.12 -22.42
C ALA A 200 5.85 -5.72 -22.52
N ARG A 201 5.14 -4.68 -22.05
CA ARG A 201 5.64 -3.29 -22.03
C ARG A 201 6.87 -3.12 -21.15
N ARG A 202 7.00 -3.90 -20.07
CA ARG A 202 8.20 -3.90 -19.21
C ARG A 202 9.38 -4.62 -19.85
N ASN A 203 9.13 -5.48 -20.84
CA ASN A 203 10.11 -6.35 -21.46
C ASN A 203 10.24 -6.04 -22.97
N ILE A 204 10.45 -4.76 -23.28
CA ILE A 204 10.67 -4.27 -24.65
C ILE A 204 12.17 -4.38 -24.99
N ILE A 205 12.44 -4.85 -26.20
CA ILE A 205 13.75 -4.90 -26.81
C ILE A 205 13.72 -4.12 -28.13
N THR A 206 14.84 -3.47 -28.45
CA THR A 206 15.04 -2.81 -29.74
C THR A 206 15.76 -3.78 -30.68
N ILE A 207 15.14 -4.09 -31.80
CA ILE A 207 15.71 -4.96 -32.84
C ILE A 207 16.65 -4.11 -33.71
N PRO A 208 17.91 -4.53 -33.94
CA PRO A 208 18.76 -3.87 -34.91
C PRO A 208 18.24 -4.16 -36.32
N MET A 209 17.81 -3.10 -37.02
CA MET A 209 17.29 -3.18 -38.39
C MET A 209 18.20 -2.40 -39.35
N THR A 210 18.34 -2.91 -40.57
CA THR A 210 19.04 -2.22 -41.67
C THR A 210 18.14 -1.12 -42.26
N LYS A 211 18.71 -0.22 -43.08
CA LYS A 211 17.97 0.84 -43.81
C LYS A 211 16.77 0.31 -44.61
N TYR A 212 16.85 -0.93 -45.10
CA TYR A 212 15.78 -1.60 -45.86
C TYR A 212 14.85 -2.46 -44.99
N LEU A 213 14.74 -2.16 -43.69
CA LEU A 213 13.87 -2.86 -42.73
C LEU A 213 14.07 -4.39 -42.66
N THR A 214 15.33 -4.82 -42.78
CA THR A 214 15.72 -6.24 -42.73
C THR A 214 16.80 -6.49 -41.68
N PHE A 215 17.05 -7.77 -41.36
CA PHE A 215 18.08 -8.20 -40.42
C PHE A 215 19.50 -7.94 -40.95
N PRO A 216 20.48 -7.61 -40.09
CA PRO A 216 21.85 -7.34 -40.53
C PRO A 216 22.62 -8.58 -41.04
N HIS A 217 22.45 -9.73 -40.39
CA HIS A 217 23.08 -11.02 -40.75
C HIS A 217 22.21 -12.18 -40.23
N ARG A 218 22.52 -13.41 -40.65
CA ARG A 218 21.85 -14.65 -40.19
C ARG A 218 22.38 -15.10 -38.84
#